data_AF-A0A2V6FSV8-F1
#
_entry.id   AF-A0A2V6FSV8-F1
#
_cell.length_a   1.000
_cell.length_b   1.000
_cell.length_c   1.000
_cell.angle_alpha   90.00
_cell.angle_beta   90.00
_cell.angle_gamma   90.00
#
_symmetry.space_group_name_H-M   'P 1'
#
loop_
_entity.id
_entity.type
_entity.pdbx_description
1 polymer ?
#
loop_
_entity_poly.entity_id
_entity_poly.type
_entity_poly.pdbx_seq_one_letter_code
_entity_poly.pdbx_strand_id
1 'polypeptide(L)'
;PDDRDATVPLTLRVIWLIPGILFLIAALYAFIKPAWLIPMWPWKATPLTMRVMVSFYSMLGVAVIAVFREPRWSAWRVGLIGVIVWHALTILAAFLRQGDFKAGLFHGWWLSFEIALLVAATTTFVFMETRARKPL
;
A
#
# COMPACT_ATOMS: atom_id res chain seq x y z
N PRO A 1 29.00 2.99 -5.31
CA PRO A 1 27.99 2.45 -6.25
C PRO A 1 28.14 0.94 -6.30
N ASP A 2 27.15 0.18 -5.83
CA ASP A 2 27.22 -1.28 -5.88
C ASP A 2 26.94 -1.75 -7.31
N ASP A 3 27.96 -2.29 -7.97
CA ASP A 3 27.93 -2.78 -9.36
C ASP A 3 27.05 -4.04 -9.57
N ARG A 4 26.23 -4.41 -8.58
CA ARG A 4 25.34 -5.59 -8.62
C ARG A 4 24.00 -5.34 -7.91
N ASP A 5 23.29 -4.27 -8.27
CA ASP A 5 21.92 -4.09 -7.79
C ASP A 5 20.96 -5.09 -8.48
N ALA A 6 20.14 -5.77 -7.70
CA ALA A 6 19.17 -6.71 -8.23
C ALA A 6 18.10 -5.97 -9.04
N THR A 7 17.63 -6.58 -10.13
CA THR A 7 16.60 -5.98 -10.97
C THR A 7 15.20 -6.51 -10.63
N VAL A 8 14.26 -5.58 -10.44
CA VAL A 8 12.84 -5.87 -10.24
C VAL A 8 12.23 -6.33 -11.58
N PRO A 9 11.72 -7.56 -11.68
CA PRO A 9 11.14 -8.07 -12.92
C PRO A 9 9.97 -7.21 -13.38
N LEU A 10 9.82 -7.03 -14.69
CA LEU A 10 8.72 -6.24 -15.25
C LEU A 10 7.35 -6.76 -14.76
N THR A 11 7.17 -8.08 -14.67
CA THR A 11 5.94 -8.69 -14.15
C THR A 11 5.60 -8.17 -12.76
N LEU A 12 6.57 -8.13 -11.85
CA LEU A 12 6.36 -7.64 -10.49
C LEU A 12 6.05 -6.14 -10.48
N ARG A 13 6.73 -5.36 -11.33
CA ARG A 13 6.44 -3.92 -11.50
C ARG A 13 5.02 -3.67 -12.00
N VAL A 14 4.54 -4.46 -12.96
CA VAL A 14 3.17 -4.38 -13.50
C VAL A 14 2.14 -4.80 -12.45
N ILE A 15 2.40 -5.88 -11.70
CA ILE A 15 1.53 -6.36 -10.61
C ILE A 15 1.27 -5.26 -9.58
N TRP A 16 2.29 -4.45 -9.24
CA TRP A 16 2.13 -3.32 -8.32
C TRP A 16 1.56 -2.06 -8.99
N LEU A 17 1.89 -1.83 -10.26
CA LEU A 17 1.43 -0.65 -11.00
C LEU A 17 -0.09 -0.63 -11.18
N ILE A 18 -0.69 -1.73 -11.61
CA ILE A 18 -2.14 -1.81 -11.90
C ILE A 18 -2.99 -1.42 -10.68
N PRO A 19 -2.88 -2.09 -9.52
CA PRO A 19 -3.65 -1.72 -8.35
C PRO A 19 -3.29 -0.31 -7.89
N GLY A 20 -2.03 0.11 -7.91
CA GLY A 20 -1.67 1.46 -7.48
C GLY A 20 -2.26 2.57 -8.35
N ILE A 21 -2.40 2.38 -9.67
CA ILE A 21 -3.13 3.31 -10.54
C ILE A 21 -4.62 3.35 -10.18
N LEU A 22 -5.25 2.20 -9.98
CA LEU A 22 -6.66 2.14 -9.56
C LEU A 22 -6.88 2.82 -8.22
N PHE A 23 -5.97 2.60 -7.25
CA PHE A 23 -5.95 3.28 -5.96
C PHE A 23 -5.77 4.78 -6.11
N LEU A 24 -4.87 5.24 -6.98
CA LEU A 24 -4.67 6.66 -7.23
C LEU A 24 -5.93 7.32 -7.78
N ILE A 25 -6.57 6.70 -8.76
CA ILE A 25 -7.82 7.21 -9.35
C ILE A 25 -8.91 7.28 -8.29
N ALA A 26 -9.09 6.23 -7.50
CA ALA A 26 -10.07 6.20 -6.41
C ALA A 26 -9.77 7.25 -5.34
N ALA A 27 -8.50 7.44 -4.97
CA ALA A 27 -8.07 8.44 -4.00
C ALA A 27 -8.34 9.87 -4.49
N LEU A 28 -8.02 10.17 -5.75
CA LEU A 28 -8.32 11.46 -6.37
C LEU A 28 -9.82 11.73 -6.44
N TYR A 29 -10.60 10.72 -6.82
CA TYR A 29 -12.06 10.82 -6.85
C TYR A 29 -12.64 11.08 -5.44
N ALA A 30 -12.21 10.30 -4.45
CA ALA A 30 -12.63 10.46 -3.06
C ALA A 30 -12.15 11.78 -2.44
N PHE A 31 -11.03 12.34 -2.89
CA PHE A 31 -10.58 13.66 -2.45
C PHE A 31 -11.56 14.77 -2.87
N ILE A 32 -12.03 14.71 -4.12
CA ILE A 32 -13.00 15.65 -4.68
C ILE A 32 -14.41 15.39 -4.11
N LYS A 33 -14.83 14.13 -4.03
CA LYS A 33 -16.16 13.67 -3.59
C LYS A 33 -16.07 12.70 -2.40
N PRO A 34 -15.70 13.17 -1.19
CA PRO A 34 -15.47 12.30 -0.04
C PRO A 34 -16.71 11.52 0.42
N ALA A 35 -17.91 12.06 0.17
CA ALA A 35 -19.18 11.40 0.49
C ALA A 35 -19.37 10.05 -0.22
N TRP A 36 -18.67 9.80 -1.34
CA TRP A 36 -18.70 8.51 -2.00
C TRP A 36 -18.04 7.41 -1.17
N LEU A 37 -16.88 7.69 -0.56
CA LEU A 37 -16.08 6.69 0.15
C LEU A 37 -16.46 6.54 1.64
N ILE A 38 -16.95 7.60 2.28
CA ILE A 38 -17.31 7.61 3.71
C ILE A 38 -18.26 6.47 4.14
N PRO A 39 -19.30 6.11 3.37
CA PRO A 39 -20.18 4.99 3.72
C PRO A 39 -19.47 3.64 3.74
N MET A 40 -18.53 3.44 2.81
CA MET A 40 -17.72 2.22 2.68
C MET A 40 -16.54 2.19 3.66
N TRP A 41 -16.22 3.32 4.28
CA TRP A 41 -15.09 3.43 5.18
C TRP A 41 -15.36 2.68 6.50
N PRO A 42 -14.42 1.82 6.96
CA PRO A 42 -14.60 0.93 8.13
C PRO A 42 -14.92 1.65 9.46
N TRP A 43 -14.38 2.86 9.66
CA TRP A 43 -14.62 3.68 10.86
C TRP A 43 -15.25 5.03 10.52
N LYS A 44 -15.60 5.81 11.55
CA LYS A 44 -16.21 7.13 11.38
C LYS A 44 -15.22 8.10 10.69
N ALA A 45 -15.66 8.71 9.59
CA ALA A 45 -14.87 9.68 8.86
C ALA A 45 -15.73 10.90 8.51
N THR A 46 -15.15 12.09 8.68
CA THR A 46 -15.73 13.34 8.15
C THR A 46 -15.22 13.59 6.73
N PRO A 47 -15.84 14.49 5.95
CA PRO A 47 -15.28 14.92 4.66
C PRO A 47 -13.83 15.40 4.74
N LEU A 48 -13.46 16.11 5.81
CA LEU A 48 -12.10 16.59 6.04
C LEU A 48 -11.14 15.42 6.30
N THR A 49 -11.49 14.54 7.25
CA THR A 49 -10.67 13.37 7.58
C THR A 49 -10.49 12.47 6.37
N MET A 50 -11.55 12.27 5.57
CA MET A 50 -11.48 11.46 4.36
C MET A 50 -10.48 12.03 3.36
N ARG A 51 -10.51 13.34 3.11
CA ARG A 51 -9.54 14.01 2.22
C ARG A 51 -8.11 13.83 2.69
N VAL A 52 -7.86 14.06 3.99
CA VAL A 52 -6.51 13.87 4.57
C VAL A 52 -6.04 12.42 4.41
N MET A 53 -6.92 11.45 4.68
CA MET A 53 -6.59 10.03 4.50
C MET A 53 -6.27 9.70 3.05
N VAL A 54 -7.15 10.02 2.10
CA VAL A 54 -6.92 9.66 0.70
C VAL A 54 -5.77 10.45 0.06
N SER A 55 -5.43 11.64 0.56
CA SER A 55 -4.17 12.33 0.19
C SER A 55 -2.93 11.55 0.61
N PHE A 56 -2.98 10.86 1.74
CA PHE A 56 -1.89 9.97 2.15
C PHE A 56 -1.86 8.70 1.29
N TYR A 57 -3.02 8.08 1.04
CA TYR A 57 -3.11 6.89 0.17
C TYR A 57 -2.70 7.17 -1.29
N SER A 58 -2.90 8.39 -1.79
CA SER A 58 -2.47 8.74 -3.16
C SER A 58 -0.95 8.65 -3.32
N MET A 59 -0.18 8.79 -2.24
CA MET A 59 1.26 8.61 -2.24
C MET A 59 1.66 7.19 -2.70
N LEU A 60 0.89 6.15 -2.36
CA LEU A 60 1.15 4.78 -2.86
C LEU A 60 1.02 4.71 -4.38
N GLY A 61 -0.05 5.32 -4.90
CA GLY A 61 -0.31 5.37 -6.34
C GLY A 61 0.79 6.10 -7.09
N VAL A 62 1.24 7.24 -6.57
CA VAL A 62 2.37 7.99 -7.13
C VAL A 62 3.67 7.19 -7.01
N ALA A 63 3.91 6.54 -5.87
CA ALA A 63 5.12 5.77 -5.62
C ALA A 63 5.27 4.64 -6.65
N VAL A 64 4.22 3.83 -6.90
CA VAL A 64 4.31 2.74 -7.89
C VAL A 64 4.56 3.24 -9.32
N ILE A 65 4.03 4.41 -9.68
CA ILE A 65 4.29 5.05 -10.97
C ILE A 65 5.75 5.49 -11.06
N ALA A 66 6.27 6.09 -9.99
CA ALA A 66 7.65 6.56 -9.92
C ALA A 66 8.64 5.38 -10.03
N VAL A 67 8.42 4.32 -9.25
CA VAL A 67 9.33 3.18 -9.22
C VAL A 67 9.16 2.23 -10.42
N PHE A 68 8.04 2.29 -11.16
CA PHE A 68 7.83 1.46 -12.36
C PHE A 68 8.96 1.59 -13.39
N ARG A 69 9.47 2.81 -13.59
CA ARG A 69 10.59 3.09 -14.51
C ARG A 69 11.96 2.75 -13.93
N GLU A 70 12.03 2.42 -12.65
CA GLU A 70 13.27 2.17 -11.95
C GLU A 70 13.46 0.65 -11.75
N PRO A 71 14.31 -0.02 -12.53
CA PRO A 71 14.50 -1.46 -12.40
C PRO A 71 15.30 -1.84 -11.14
N ARG A 72 16.04 -0.91 -10.54
CA ARG A 72 16.94 -1.16 -9.41
C ARG A 72 16.19 -1.50 -8.12
N TRP A 73 16.48 -2.63 -7.49
CA TRP A 73 15.89 -3.01 -6.21
C TRP A 73 16.17 -1.99 -5.11
N SER A 74 17.38 -1.41 -5.08
CA SER A 74 17.73 -0.37 -4.09
C SER A 74 16.73 0.80 -4.05
N ALA A 75 16.16 1.19 -5.19
CA ALA A 75 15.17 2.27 -5.27
C ALA A 75 13.78 1.88 -4.74
N TRP A 76 13.44 0.60 -4.78
CA TRP A 76 12.17 0.08 -4.26
C TRP A 76 12.26 -0.23 -2.76
N ARG A 77 13.43 -0.68 -2.31
CA ARG A 77 13.64 -1.32 -1.00
C ARG A 77 13.14 -0.47 0.16
N VAL A 78 13.54 0.79 0.23
CA VAL A 78 13.17 1.69 1.33
C VAL A 78 11.68 2.01 1.30
N GLY A 79 11.13 2.30 0.11
CA GLY A 79 9.70 2.53 -0.05
C GLY A 79 8.85 1.34 0.40
N LEU A 80 9.26 0.13 0.02
CA LEU A 80 8.54 -1.08 0.38
C LEU A 80 8.61 -1.39 1.89
N ILE A 81 9.73 -1.11 2.56
CA ILE A 81 9.82 -1.17 4.03
C ILE A 81 8.79 -0.22 4.66
N GLY A 82 8.68 1.00 4.14
CA GLY A 82 7.68 1.97 4.58
C GLY A 82 6.24 1.45 4.44
N VAL A 83 5.92 0.82 3.30
CA VAL A 83 4.59 0.20 3.06
C VAL A 83 4.32 -0.94 4.05
N ILE A 84 5.30 -1.82 4.28
CA ILE A 84 5.17 -2.93 5.23
C ILE A 84 4.91 -2.40 6.64
N VAL A 85 5.73 -1.45 7.10
CA VAL A 85 5.60 -0.87 8.44
C VAL A 85 4.27 -0.15 8.58
N TRP A 86 3.86 0.63 7.58
CA TRP A 86 2.58 1.33 7.60
C TRP A 86 1.41 0.34 7.74
N HIS A 87 1.29 -0.65 6.87
CA HIS A 87 0.16 -1.60 6.95
C HIS A 87 0.20 -2.43 8.24
N ALA A 88 1.38 -2.83 8.71
CA ALA A 88 1.51 -3.52 9.99
C ALA A 88 1.00 -2.65 11.16
N LEU A 89 1.37 -1.36 11.20
CA LEU A 89 0.89 -0.42 12.21
C LEU A 89 -0.62 -0.14 12.08
N THR A 90 -1.15 -0.05 10.87
CA THR A 90 -2.59 0.11 10.63
C THR A 90 -3.37 -1.09 11.15
N ILE A 91 -2.90 -2.31 10.88
CA ILE A 91 -3.51 -3.54 11.40
C ILE A 91 -3.40 -3.59 12.94
N LEU A 92 -2.23 -3.28 13.51
CA LEU A 92 -2.05 -3.23 14.96
C LEU A 92 -3.01 -2.24 15.61
N ALA A 93 -3.12 -1.03 15.06
CA ALA A 93 -4.07 -0.02 15.53
C ALA A 93 -5.51 -0.51 15.46
N ALA A 94 -5.88 -1.24 14.39
CA ALA A 94 -7.21 -1.81 14.23
C ALA A 94 -7.53 -2.85 15.32
N PHE A 95 -6.58 -3.68 15.72
CA PHE A 95 -6.75 -4.61 16.84
C PHE A 95 -6.84 -3.90 18.19
N LEU A 96 -6.00 -2.88 18.42
CA LEU A 96 -6.01 -2.09 19.66
C LEU A 96 -7.29 -1.25 19.82
N ARG A 97 -7.90 -0.84 18.70
CA ARG A 97 -9.07 0.05 18.63
C ARG A 97 -10.23 -0.56 17.86
N GLN A 98 -10.43 -1.87 18.01
CA GLN A 98 -11.51 -2.60 17.33
C GLN A 98 -12.92 -2.00 17.58
N GLY A 99 -13.12 -1.34 18.72
CA GLY A 99 -14.39 -0.67 19.08
C GLY A 99 -14.73 0.56 18.23
N ASP A 100 -13.77 1.12 17.47
CA ASP A 100 -13.99 2.28 16.61
C ASP A 100 -14.59 1.90 15.23
N PHE A 101 -14.67 0.60 14.93
CA PHE A 101 -15.22 0.08 13.68
C PHE A 101 -16.75 0.03 13.73
N LYS A 102 -17.41 0.59 12.70
CA LYS A 102 -18.88 0.75 12.66
C LYS A 102 -19.65 -0.57 12.78
N ALA A 103 -19.11 -1.65 12.22
CA ALA A 103 -19.73 -2.97 12.18
C ALA A 103 -18.85 -4.07 12.82
N GLY A 104 -17.81 -3.67 13.56
CA GLY A 104 -16.78 -4.56 14.10
C GLY A 104 -15.62 -4.81 13.11
N LEU A 105 -14.45 -5.11 13.66
CA LEU A 105 -13.18 -5.27 12.91
C LEU A 105 -13.24 -6.38 11.84
N PHE A 106 -13.89 -7.49 12.16
CA PHE A 106 -13.97 -8.66 11.28
C PHE A 106 -15.09 -8.58 10.25
N HIS A 107 -15.85 -7.48 10.23
CA HIS A 107 -16.94 -7.29 9.28
C HIS A 107 -16.46 -6.55 8.03
N GLY A 108 -16.87 -7.05 6.85
CA GLY A 108 -16.55 -6.44 5.56
C GLY A 108 -15.17 -6.83 5.01
N TRP A 109 -14.73 -6.10 3.99
CA TRP A 109 -13.55 -6.46 3.18
C TRP A 109 -12.24 -5.80 3.64
N TRP A 110 -12.33 -4.76 4.47
CA TRP A 110 -11.18 -3.90 4.76
C TRP A 110 -10.03 -4.64 5.45
N LEU A 111 -10.29 -5.44 6.50
CA LEU A 111 -9.22 -6.15 7.21
C LEU A 111 -8.52 -7.17 6.29
N SER A 112 -9.29 -7.95 5.54
CA SER A 112 -8.74 -8.93 4.58
C SER A 112 -7.91 -8.24 3.51
N PHE A 113 -8.34 -7.07 3.05
CA PHE A 113 -7.62 -6.24 2.10
C PHE A 113 -6.28 -5.74 2.66
N GLU A 114 -6.26 -5.19 3.89
CA GLU A 114 -5.03 -4.74 4.55
C GLU A 114 -4.04 -5.90 4.78
N ILE A 115 -4.53 -7.07 5.23
CA ILE A 115 -3.72 -8.27 5.40
C ILE A 115 -3.13 -8.72 4.05
N ALA A 116 -3.94 -8.73 2.99
CA ALA A 116 -3.47 -9.09 1.65
C ALA A 116 -2.37 -8.16 1.16
N LEU A 117 -2.49 -6.85 1.38
CA LEU A 117 -1.44 -5.89 1.02
C LEU A 117 -0.16 -6.10 1.83
N LEU A 118 -0.27 -6.30 3.15
CA LEU A 118 0.89 -6.58 3.99
C LEU A 118 1.62 -7.85 3.53
N VAL A 119 0.88 -8.94 3.31
CA VAL A 119 1.44 -10.21 2.82
C VAL A 119 2.08 -10.04 1.44
N ALA A 120 1.43 -9.34 0.51
CA ALA A 120 1.98 -9.08 -0.82
C ALA A 120 3.28 -8.26 -0.76
N ALA A 121 3.31 -7.20 0.07
CA ALA A 121 4.48 -6.35 0.25
C ALA A 121 5.64 -7.12 0.90
N THR A 122 5.39 -7.85 1.98
CA THR A 122 6.39 -8.70 2.64
C THR A 122 6.90 -9.80 1.72
N THR A 123 6.02 -10.46 0.96
CA THR A 123 6.43 -11.51 0.00
C THR A 123 7.30 -10.93 -1.10
N THR A 124 6.92 -9.77 -1.64
CA THR A 124 7.73 -9.04 -2.63
C THR A 124 9.11 -8.70 -2.06
N PHE A 125 9.16 -8.19 -0.82
CA PHE A 125 10.40 -7.82 -0.15
C PHE A 125 11.31 -9.03 0.05
N VAL A 126 10.80 -10.12 0.65
CA VAL A 126 11.56 -11.35 0.90
C VAL A 126 12.05 -11.97 -0.41
N PHE A 127 11.19 -12.01 -1.43
CA PHE A 127 11.56 -12.52 -2.75
C PHE A 127 12.68 -11.69 -3.40
N MET A 128 12.61 -10.37 -3.34
CA MET A 128 13.65 -9.50 -3.92
C MET A 128 14.93 -9.50 -3.10
N GLU A 129 14.84 -9.50 -1.77
CA GLU A 129 16.00 -9.55 -0.87
C GLU A 129 16.74 -10.89 -1.01
N THR A 130 16.02 -12.01 -1.14
CA THR A 130 16.64 -13.32 -1.40
C THR A 130 17.29 -13.40 -2.78
N ARG A 131 16.71 -12.76 -3.80
CA ARG A 131 17.34 -12.65 -5.13
C ARG A 131 18.55 -11.73 -5.14
N ALA A 132 18.56 -10.67 -4.33
CA ALA A 132 19.69 -9.75 -4.21
C ALA A 132 20.90 -10.37 -3.48
N ARG A 133 20.66 -11.32 -2.58
CA ARG A 133 21.71 -12.00 -1.80
C ARG A 133 22.39 -13.16 -2.52
N LYS A 134 21.77 -13.71 -3.57
CA LYS A 134 22.40 -14.77 -4.36
C LYS A 134 23.41 -14.12 -5.31
N PRO A 135 24.73 -14.29 -5.13
CA PRO A 135 25.68 -13.89 -6.15
C PRO A 135 25.37 -14.71 -7.41
N LEU A 136 25.24 -14.03 -8.55
CA LEU A 136 25.30 -14.66 -9.87
C LEU A 136 26.60 -15.45 -10.02
#